data_AF-A0A2T5RHX4-F1
#
_entry.id   AF-A0A2T5RHX4-F1
#
_cell.length_a   1.000
_cell.length_b   1.000
_cell.length_c   1.000
_cell.angle_alpha   90.00
_cell.angle_beta   90.00
_cell.angle_gamma   90.00
#
_symmetry.space_group_name_H-M   'P 1'
#
loop_
_entity.id
_entity.type
_entity.pdbx_description
1 polymer ?
#
loop_
_entity_poly.entity_id
_entity_poly.type
_entity_poly.pdbx_seq_one_letter_code
_entity_poly.pdbx_strand_id
1 'polypeptide(L)'
;MDITYNEWEMGYIYLKNICCRDDDTVFKKINYTLKSDNDLSDQLNKLNWPDKKYVEARDEDFIDQFQNDLDNELYIKGIEFQMKAGDFKKMIDNYQIKSFKFRDNQYYCIFFAPEAEIFVPQNYIYAFSEKEDAFAVFKLKEKDSYKISFFKALIFSEDSPYNIEYFKTLNRF
;
A
#
# COMPACT_ATOMS: atom_id res chain seq x y z
N MET A 1 -0.58 -3.08 11.50
CA MET A 1 -1.50 -3.13 10.36
C MET A 1 -2.65 -3.98 10.79
N ASP A 2 -3.83 -3.41 10.71
CA ASP A 2 -5.06 -4.05 11.10
C ASP A 2 -5.77 -4.48 9.81
N ILE A 3 -6.34 -5.68 9.80
CA ILE A 3 -7.16 -6.15 8.70
C ILE A 3 -8.46 -6.72 9.26
N THR A 4 -9.58 -6.24 8.75
CA THR A 4 -10.89 -6.84 8.91
C THR A 4 -11.29 -7.53 7.62
N TYR A 5 -12.09 -8.60 7.73
CA TYR A 5 -12.75 -9.18 6.57
C TYR A 5 -14.06 -9.84 7.00
N ASN A 6 -15.02 -9.94 6.08
CA ASN A 6 -16.34 -10.45 6.38
C ASN A 6 -16.72 -11.67 5.52
N GLU A 7 -17.89 -12.23 5.81
CA GLU A 7 -18.49 -13.36 5.09
C GLU A 7 -18.83 -13.08 3.62
N TRP A 8 -18.82 -11.81 3.21
CA TRP A 8 -19.07 -11.36 1.83
C TRP A 8 -17.79 -11.29 0.99
N GLU A 9 -16.69 -11.88 1.49
CA GLU A 9 -15.37 -11.83 0.84
C GLU A 9 -14.86 -10.40 0.66
N MET A 10 -15.25 -9.47 1.54
CA MET A 10 -14.73 -8.10 1.55
C MET A 10 -13.76 -7.93 2.72
N GLY A 11 -12.63 -7.28 2.46
CA GLY A 11 -11.62 -6.94 3.45
C GLY A 11 -11.33 -5.45 3.48
N TYR A 12 -10.83 -4.99 4.62
CA TYR A 12 -10.34 -3.63 4.80
C TYR A 12 -8.96 -3.68 5.47
N ILE A 13 -7.96 -3.06 4.84
CA ILE A 13 -6.62 -2.88 5.42
C ILE A 13 -6.55 -1.47 5.97
N TYR A 14 -6.24 -1.34 7.26
CA TYR A 14 -5.93 -0.07 7.88
C TYR A 14 -4.43 0.21 7.74
N LEU A 15 -4.10 1.33 7.12
CA LEU A 15 -2.72 1.79 6.90
C LEU A 15 -2.24 2.76 7.99
N LYS A 16 -3.17 3.29 8.79
CA LYS A 16 -2.87 4.10 9.97
C LYS A 16 -3.49 3.47 11.19
N ASN A 17 -2.80 3.57 12.33
CA ASN A 17 -3.28 3.00 13.58
C ASN A 17 -4.58 3.70 14.01
N ILE A 18 -5.66 2.96 14.19
CA ILE A 18 -6.91 3.51 14.73
C ILE A 18 -6.83 3.42 16.25
N CYS A 19 -6.96 4.56 16.92
CA CYS A 19 -6.93 4.70 18.39
C CYS A 19 -8.08 3.99 19.12
N CYS A 20 -8.90 3.18 18.46
CA CYS A 20 -10.07 2.51 19.01
C CYS A 20 -9.83 1.01 18.94
N ARG A 21 -9.25 0.42 20.00
CA ARG A 21 -9.13 -1.04 20.10
C ARG A 21 -9.81 -1.53 21.37
N ASP A 22 -10.81 -2.37 21.19
CA ASP A 22 -11.31 -3.29 22.20
C ASP A 22 -10.30 -4.43 22.42
N ASP A 23 -10.24 -4.93 23.66
CA ASP A 23 -9.26 -5.91 24.16
C ASP A 23 -9.32 -7.29 23.48
N ASP A 24 -10.35 -7.59 22.68
CA ASP A 24 -10.57 -8.90 22.06
C ASP A 24 -9.83 -9.14 20.73
N THR A 25 -8.89 -8.26 20.37
CA THR A 25 -8.15 -8.36 19.09
C THR A 25 -7.17 -9.54 19.09
N VAL A 26 -7.32 -10.49 18.15
CA VAL A 26 -6.37 -11.60 18.00
C VAL A 26 -5.14 -11.14 17.20
N PHE A 27 -4.04 -10.91 17.92
CA PHE A 27 -2.74 -10.61 17.33
C PHE A 27 -2.20 -11.82 16.56
N LYS A 28 -1.93 -11.67 15.26
CA LYS A 28 -1.12 -12.62 14.51
C LYS A 28 0.16 -11.92 14.12
N LYS A 29 1.18 -11.96 14.97
CA LYS A 29 2.49 -11.35 14.67
C LYS A 29 2.99 -11.83 13.31
N ILE A 30 2.92 -10.98 12.28
CA ILE A 30 3.83 -11.12 11.14
C ILE A 30 5.18 -10.75 11.75
N ASN A 31 5.98 -11.74 12.14
CA ASN A 31 7.30 -11.47 12.67
C ASN A 31 8.21 -11.10 11.49
N TYR A 32 7.97 -9.94 10.87
CA TYR A 32 8.71 -9.49 9.70
C TYR A 32 9.97 -8.76 10.15
N THR A 33 11.12 -9.33 9.82
CA THR A 33 12.40 -8.65 9.96
C THR A 33 12.56 -7.69 8.78
N LEU A 34 12.59 -6.39 9.06
CA LEU A 34 12.89 -5.35 8.08
C LEU A 34 14.19 -5.70 7.33
N LYS A 35 14.14 -5.71 6.00
CA LYS A 35 15.31 -5.98 5.16
C LYS A 35 15.73 -4.70 4.46
N SER A 36 17.01 -4.37 4.54
CA SER A 36 17.58 -3.32 3.70
C SER A 36 17.69 -3.83 2.27
N ASP A 37 17.25 -3.03 1.31
CA ASP A 37 17.35 -3.32 -0.12
C ASP A 37 17.81 -2.04 -0.84
N ASN A 38 19.11 -1.97 -1.13
CA ASN A 38 19.70 -0.78 -1.74
C ASN A 38 19.37 -0.68 -3.24
N ASP A 39 18.95 -1.78 -3.88
CA ASP A 39 18.58 -1.81 -5.30
C ASP A 39 17.13 -1.42 -5.52
N LEU A 40 16.34 -1.31 -4.44
CA LEU A 40 14.92 -1.00 -4.49
C LEU A 40 14.64 0.35 -5.19
N SER A 41 15.49 1.36 -4.98
CA SER A 41 15.33 2.64 -5.67
C SER A 41 15.44 2.47 -7.19
N ASP A 42 16.39 1.68 -7.67
CA ASP A 42 16.58 1.41 -9.10
C ASP A 42 15.44 0.58 -9.69
N GLN A 43 14.85 -0.32 -8.89
CA GLN A 43 13.66 -1.07 -9.30
C GLN A 43 12.46 -0.14 -9.43
N LEU A 44 12.24 0.76 -8.47
CA LEU A 44 11.14 1.73 -8.49
C LEU A 44 11.27 2.75 -9.63
N ASN A 45 12.50 3.15 -9.98
CA ASN A 45 12.77 4.06 -11.10
C ASN A 45 12.40 3.47 -12.47
N LYS A 46 12.15 2.16 -12.58
CA LYS A 46 11.72 1.51 -13.82
C LYS A 46 10.20 1.52 -14.02
N LEU A 47 9.43 1.98 -13.03
CA LEU A 47 7.99 2.13 -13.12
C LEU A 47 7.63 3.48 -13.75
N ASN A 48 6.36 3.70 -14.04
CA ASN A 48 5.90 5.00 -14.52
C ASN A 48 5.73 5.97 -13.34
N TRP A 49 6.25 7.18 -13.50
CA TRP A 49 6.13 8.29 -12.55
C TRP A 49 5.44 9.46 -13.23
N PRO A 50 4.09 9.47 -13.29
CA PRO A 50 3.36 10.60 -13.85
C PRO A 50 3.57 11.86 -13.03
N ASP A 51 3.58 13.01 -13.71
CA ASP A 51 3.56 14.32 -13.08
C ASP A 51 2.14 14.69 -12.65
N LYS A 52 1.56 13.85 -11.77
CA LYS A 52 0.24 14.00 -11.15
C LYS A 52 0.24 13.37 -9.76
N LYS A 53 -0.54 13.93 -8.84
CA LYS A 53 -0.78 13.32 -7.53
C LYS A 53 -1.85 12.23 -7.64
N TYR A 54 -1.89 11.34 -6.65
CA TYR A 54 -2.83 10.23 -6.62
C TYR A 54 -4.29 10.68 -6.73
N VAL A 55 -4.68 11.73 -5.99
CA VAL A 55 -6.06 12.23 -5.99
C VAL A 55 -6.44 12.78 -7.36
N GLU A 56 -5.56 13.55 -8.01
CA GLU A 56 -5.79 14.08 -9.35
C GLU A 56 -5.94 12.94 -10.38
N ALA A 57 -5.06 11.93 -10.32
CA ALA A 57 -5.11 10.80 -11.23
C ALA A 57 -6.35 9.91 -10.97
N ARG A 58 -6.81 9.80 -9.72
CA ARG A 58 -8.06 9.11 -9.37
C ARG A 58 -9.30 9.85 -9.87
N ASP A 59 -9.26 11.18 -9.93
CA ASP A 59 -10.42 11.95 -10.39
C ASP A 59 -10.51 12.02 -11.92
N GLU A 60 -9.37 11.92 -12.62
CA GLU A 60 -9.29 12.11 -14.07
C GLU A 60 -9.00 10.83 -14.87
N ASP A 61 -8.13 9.95 -14.37
CA ASP A 61 -7.47 8.93 -15.19
C ASP A 61 -7.96 7.49 -14.89
N PHE A 62 -8.39 7.20 -13.66
CA PHE A 62 -8.83 5.87 -13.25
C PHE A 62 -9.79 5.92 -12.06
N ILE A 63 -10.57 4.86 -11.86
CA ILE A 63 -11.23 4.62 -10.57
C ILE A 63 -10.48 3.54 -9.80
N ASP A 64 -10.56 3.57 -8.48
CA ASP A 64 -10.02 2.46 -7.68
C ASP A 64 -10.89 1.20 -7.83
N GLN A 65 -10.28 0.02 -7.74
CA GLN A 65 -11.01 -1.25 -7.75
C GLN A 65 -12.09 -1.29 -6.65
N PHE A 66 -11.78 -0.69 -5.51
CA PHE A 66 -12.66 -0.44 -4.37
C PHE A 66 -12.26 0.88 -3.70
N GLN A 67 -13.02 1.34 -2.70
CA GLN A 67 -12.73 2.64 -2.12
C GLN A 67 -11.42 2.64 -1.31
N ASN A 68 -10.49 3.51 -1.71
CA ASN A 68 -9.38 3.92 -0.85
C ASN A 68 -9.82 5.13 -0.03
N ASP A 69 -9.76 4.98 1.29
CA ASP A 69 -10.11 6.03 2.22
C ASP A 69 -8.92 6.94 2.48
N LEU A 70 -9.17 8.25 2.36
CA LEU A 70 -8.17 9.28 2.60
C LEU A 70 -8.35 9.89 3.99
N ASP A 71 -7.26 10.42 4.54
CA ASP A 71 -7.31 11.36 5.65
C ASP A 71 -7.42 12.81 5.16
N ASN A 72 -7.39 13.76 6.10
CA ASN A 72 -7.53 15.18 5.80
C ASN A 72 -6.33 15.76 5.05
N GLU A 73 -5.20 15.05 5.00
CA GLU A 73 -4.00 15.42 4.24
C GLU A 73 -3.85 14.59 2.95
N LEU A 74 -4.92 13.89 2.53
CA LEU A 74 -5.01 13.09 1.31
C LEU A 74 -4.13 11.83 1.29
N TYR A 75 -3.59 11.41 2.43
CA TYR A 75 -2.92 10.11 2.55
C TYR A 75 -3.95 9.00 2.62
N ILE A 76 -3.66 7.86 1.97
CA ILE A 76 -4.51 6.66 2.12
C ILE A 76 -4.38 6.14 3.55
N LYS A 77 -5.47 6.17 4.31
CA LYS A 77 -5.56 5.60 5.67
C LYS A 77 -6.13 4.20 5.68
N GLY A 78 -6.83 3.79 4.62
CA GLY A 78 -7.29 2.43 4.47
C GLY A 78 -7.73 2.09 3.05
N ILE A 79 -7.75 0.78 2.79
CA ILE A 79 -7.96 0.19 1.46
C ILE A 79 -9.03 -0.88 1.60
N GLU A 80 -10.12 -0.74 0.85
CA GLU A 80 -11.06 -1.82 0.61
C GLU A 80 -10.56 -2.77 -0.48
N PHE A 81 -10.86 -4.05 -0.33
CA PHE A 81 -10.53 -5.05 -1.33
C PHE A 81 -11.43 -6.28 -1.21
N GLN A 82 -11.73 -6.91 -2.34
CA GLN A 82 -12.34 -8.23 -2.34
C GLN A 82 -11.29 -9.28 -1.97
N MET A 83 -11.51 -9.93 -0.82
CA MET A 83 -10.73 -11.06 -0.31
C MET A 83 -11.46 -12.37 -0.58
N LYS A 84 -11.22 -12.96 -1.75
CA LYS A 84 -11.40 -14.42 -1.85
C LYS A 84 -10.39 -15.08 -0.91
N ALA A 85 -10.77 -16.18 -0.26
CA ALA A 85 -9.93 -16.83 0.76
C ALA A 85 -8.49 -17.13 0.27
N GLY A 86 -8.31 -17.45 -1.02
CA GLY A 86 -6.99 -17.66 -1.63
C GLY A 86 -6.16 -16.39 -1.82
N ASP A 87 -6.79 -15.27 -2.15
CA ASP A 87 -6.11 -13.99 -2.43
C ASP A 87 -5.55 -13.37 -1.16
N PHE A 88 -6.29 -13.47 -0.05
CA PHE A 88 -5.78 -13.02 1.25
C PHE A 88 -4.58 -13.83 1.72
N LYS A 89 -4.65 -15.17 1.63
CA LYS A 89 -3.52 -16.02 1.96
C LYS A 89 -2.31 -15.66 1.10
N LYS A 90 -2.51 -15.45 -0.20
CA LYS A 90 -1.46 -15.02 -1.13
C LYS A 90 -0.85 -13.68 -0.71
N MET A 91 -1.67 -12.68 -0.35
CA MET A 91 -1.17 -11.39 0.14
C MET A 91 -0.32 -11.56 1.41
N ILE A 92 -0.82 -12.29 2.42
CA ILE A 92 -0.10 -12.51 3.67
C ILE A 92 1.21 -13.28 3.45
N ASP A 93 1.19 -14.32 2.61
CA ASP A 93 2.38 -15.13 2.31
C ASP A 93 3.47 -14.33 1.55
N ASN A 94 3.07 -13.29 0.82
CA ASN A 94 3.98 -12.43 0.05
C ASN A 94 4.21 -11.06 0.71
N TYR A 95 3.69 -10.84 1.91
CA TYR A 95 3.83 -9.56 2.59
C TYR A 95 5.30 -9.31 2.93
N GLN A 96 5.81 -8.17 2.47
CA GLN A 96 7.20 -7.79 2.68
C GLN A 96 7.32 -6.33 3.11
N ILE A 97 8.36 -6.05 3.89
CA ILE A 97 8.72 -4.71 4.31
C ILE A 97 10.20 -4.50 3.97
N LYS A 98 10.47 -3.58 3.05
CA LYS A 98 11.84 -3.22 2.69
C LYS A 98 12.15 -1.81 3.15
N SER A 99 13.39 -1.59 3.59
CA SER A 99 13.94 -0.27 3.84
C SER A 99 14.98 0.07 2.80
N PHE A 100 15.02 1.31 2.35
CA PHE A 100 16.03 1.80 1.40
C PHE A 100 16.32 3.27 1.66
N LYS A 101 17.49 3.75 1.22
CA LYS A 101 17.84 5.16 1.29
C LYS A 101 17.71 5.81 -0.06
N PHE A 102 17.19 7.03 -0.08
CA PHE A 102 17.13 7.86 -1.27
C PHE A 102 17.41 9.32 -0.89
N ARG A 103 18.41 9.93 -1.53
CA ARG A 103 18.85 11.33 -1.24
C ARG A 103 19.01 11.60 0.27
N ASP A 104 19.75 10.72 0.95
CA ASP A 104 20.01 10.73 2.41
C ASP A 104 18.82 10.49 3.34
N ASN A 105 17.60 10.38 2.80
CA ASN A 105 16.40 10.07 3.59
C ASN A 105 16.14 8.57 3.66
N GLN A 106 15.61 8.12 4.80
CA GLN A 106 15.15 6.75 4.99
C GLN A 106 13.72 6.58 4.46
N TYR A 107 13.54 5.58 3.60
CA TYR A 107 12.23 5.17 3.10
C TYR A 107 11.93 3.72 3.44
N TYR A 108 10.65 3.40 3.47
CA TYR A 108 10.11 2.07 3.63
C TYR A 108 9.17 1.75 2.48
N CYS A 109 9.10 0.49 2.09
CA CYS A 109 8.15 0.00 1.11
C CYS A 109 7.46 -1.27 1.63
N ILE A 110 6.13 -1.22 1.70
CA ILE A 110 5.26 -2.31 2.16
C ILE A 110 4.64 -2.97 0.94
N PHE A 111 4.89 -4.26 0.77
CA PHE A 111 4.44 -5.03 -0.38
C PHE A 111 3.14 -5.76 -0.02
N PHE A 112 2.08 -5.47 -0.77
CA PHE A 112 0.78 -6.15 -0.67
C PHE A 112 0.57 -7.17 -1.80
N ALA A 113 1.60 -7.37 -2.62
CA ALA A 113 1.63 -8.31 -3.73
C ALA A 113 3.05 -8.89 -3.90
N PRO A 114 3.22 -9.99 -4.64
CA PRO A 114 4.55 -10.51 -4.98
C PRO A 114 5.41 -9.47 -5.71
N GLU A 115 6.73 -9.49 -5.52
CA GLU A 115 7.64 -8.52 -6.14
C GLU A 115 7.49 -8.45 -7.67
N ALA A 116 7.30 -9.60 -8.31
CA ALA A 116 7.09 -9.71 -9.75
C ALA A 116 5.80 -9.04 -10.24
N GLU A 117 4.83 -8.78 -9.35
CA GLU A 117 3.63 -8.00 -9.66
C GLU A 117 3.79 -6.51 -9.34
N ILE A 118 4.74 -6.14 -8.47
CA ILE A 118 5.02 -4.75 -8.08
C ILE A 118 5.95 -4.10 -9.10
N PHE A 119 7.06 -4.75 -9.44
CA PHE A 119 8.09 -4.22 -10.34
C PHE A 119 7.81 -4.50 -11.81
N VAL A 120 6.55 -4.29 -12.20
CA VAL A 120 6.12 -4.34 -13.60
C VAL A 120 6.27 -2.93 -14.17
N PRO A 121 7.02 -2.70 -15.27
CA PRO A 121 7.23 -1.35 -15.82
C PRO A 121 5.96 -0.60 -16.19
N GLN A 122 4.84 -1.30 -16.36
CA GLN A 122 3.51 -0.73 -16.63
C GLN A 122 2.75 -0.33 -15.35
N ASN A 123 3.30 -0.58 -14.16
CA ASN A 123 2.74 -0.04 -12.93
C ASN A 123 3.13 1.43 -12.78
N TYR A 124 2.35 2.14 -11.98
CA TYR A 124 2.43 3.58 -11.77
C TYR A 124 2.71 3.88 -10.32
N ILE A 125 3.56 4.87 -10.07
CA ILE A 125 3.81 5.41 -8.75
C ILE A 125 3.20 6.80 -8.69
N TYR A 126 2.31 7.01 -7.73
CA TYR A 126 1.71 8.32 -7.47
C TYR A 126 2.09 8.79 -6.07
N ALA A 127 2.56 10.03 -5.97
CA ALA A 127 2.69 10.72 -4.69
C ALA A 127 1.29 11.07 -4.15
N PHE A 128 1.13 11.04 -2.83
CA PHE A 128 -0.13 11.44 -2.21
C PHE A 128 -0.27 12.96 -2.05
N SER A 129 0.84 13.66 -1.81
CA SER A 129 0.85 15.08 -1.52
C SER A 129 2.03 15.80 -2.17
N GLU A 130 2.05 17.12 -2.06
CA GLU A 130 3.18 17.98 -2.48
C GLU A 130 4.45 17.73 -1.67
N LYS A 131 4.35 17.14 -0.48
CA LYS A 131 5.54 16.81 0.34
C LYS A 131 6.37 15.68 -0.28
N GLU A 132 5.76 14.84 -1.12
CA GLU A 132 6.40 13.67 -1.74
C GLU A 132 7.11 12.77 -0.72
N ASP A 133 6.49 12.65 0.46
CA ASP A 133 6.95 11.85 1.59
C ASP A 133 6.28 10.46 1.60
N ALA A 134 5.20 10.27 0.85
CA ALA A 134 4.58 8.98 0.65
C ALA A 134 3.93 8.82 -0.73
N PHE A 135 3.96 7.59 -1.21
CA PHE A 135 3.56 7.18 -2.53
C PHE A 135 2.87 5.82 -2.48
N ALA A 136 2.13 5.48 -3.53
CA ALA A 136 1.67 4.12 -3.74
C ALA A 136 1.91 3.64 -5.16
N VAL A 137 2.15 2.33 -5.26
CA VAL A 137 2.29 1.61 -6.52
C VAL A 137 0.93 1.05 -6.90
N PHE A 138 0.48 1.38 -8.11
CA PHE A 138 -0.77 0.89 -8.67
C PHE A 138 -0.53 0.14 -9.97
N LYS A 139 -1.25 -0.97 -10.12
CA LYS A 139 -1.48 -1.57 -11.44
C LYS A 139 -2.76 -0.96 -12.00
N LEU A 140 -2.70 -0.39 -13.20
CA LEU A 140 -3.89 0.06 -13.92
C LEU A 140 -4.33 -1.02 -14.91
N LYS A 141 -5.61 -1.39 -14.89
CA LYS A 141 -6.21 -2.32 -15.84
C LYS A 141 -7.27 -1.59 -16.66
N GLU A 142 -7.11 -1.59 -17.96
CA GLU A 142 -8.14 -1.10 -18.89
C GLU A 142 -9.42 -1.93 -18.75
N LYS A 143 -10.55 -1.24 -18.68
CA LYS A 143 -11.89 -1.82 -18.72
C LYS A 143 -12.79 -0.92 -19.55
N ASP A 144 -13.13 -1.39 -20.74
CA ASP A 144 -13.99 -0.68 -21.71
C ASP A 144 -13.52 0.77 -21.94
N SER A 145 -14.14 1.74 -21.28
CA SER A 145 -13.87 3.18 -21.43
C SER A 145 -13.14 3.82 -20.24
N TYR A 146 -12.69 3.03 -19.25
CA TYR A 146 -12.02 3.55 -18.06
C TYR A 146 -10.96 2.60 -17.52
N LYS A 147 -10.07 3.11 -16.66
CA LYS A 147 -9.05 2.30 -15.98
C LYS A 147 -9.49 1.98 -14.55
N ILE A 148 -9.16 0.78 -14.11
CA ILE A 148 -9.30 0.36 -12.71
C ILE A 148 -7.91 0.28 -12.08
N SER A 149 -7.73 0.96 -10.96
CA SER A 149 -6.51 0.94 -10.15
C SER A 149 -6.53 -0.23 -9.16
N PHE A 150 -5.39 -0.90 -9.01
CA PHE A 150 -5.18 -1.96 -8.04
C PHE A 150 -3.96 -1.60 -7.20
N PHE A 151 -4.16 -1.41 -5.89
CA PHE A 151 -3.08 -1.11 -4.96
C PHE A 151 -2.10 -2.30 -4.86
N LYS A 152 -0.80 -2.02 -4.93
CA LYS A 152 0.26 -3.05 -4.91
C LYS A 152 1.28 -2.85 -3.80
N ALA A 153 1.67 -1.61 -3.54
CA ALA A 153 2.63 -1.29 -2.49
C ALA A 153 2.44 0.13 -1.95
N LEU A 154 2.80 0.32 -0.69
CA LEU A 154 2.91 1.63 -0.03
C LEU A 154 4.39 1.98 0.12
N ILE A 155 4.80 3.16 -0.31
CA ILE A 155 6.16 3.69 -0.11
C ILE A 155 6.05 4.92 0.77
N PHE A 156 6.88 5.06 1.79
CA PHE A 156 6.83 6.22 2.66
C PHE A 156 8.17 6.52 3.33
N SER A 157 8.47 7.80 3.54
CA SER A 157 9.64 8.25 4.29
C SER A 157 9.41 8.10 5.79
N GLU A 158 10.49 8.09 6.57
CA GLU A 158 10.40 8.11 8.03
C GLU A 158 9.67 9.33 8.61
N ASP A 159 9.64 10.44 7.86
CA ASP A 159 8.97 11.69 8.25
C ASP A 159 7.48 11.75 7.85
N SER A 160 7.02 10.76 7.08
CA SER A 160 5.61 10.66 6.67
C SER A 160 4.69 10.31 7.86
N PRO A 161 3.37 10.44 7.72
CA PRO A 161 2.44 10.07 8.79
C PRO A 161 2.24 8.55 8.98
N TYR A 162 3.00 7.71 8.28
CA TYR A 162 2.92 6.26 8.39
C TYR A 162 3.95 5.72 9.39
N ASN A 163 3.54 4.75 10.21
CA ASN A 163 4.39 4.19 11.25
C ASN A 163 4.90 2.79 10.85
N ILE A 164 6.22 2.62 10.68
CA ILE A 164 6.81 1.34 10.32
C ILE A 164 6.58 0.24 11.37
N GLU A 165 6.57 0.57 12.66
CA GLU A 165 6.30 -0.40 13.73
C GLU A 165 4.88 -0.92 13.67
N TYR A 166 3.94 -0.08 13.22
CA TYR A 166 2.59 -0.53 12.94
C TYR A 166 2.58 -1.60 11.84
N PHE A 167 3.32 -1.43 10.74
CA PHE A 167 3.36 -2.41 9.64
C PHE A 167 4.12 -3.71 9.97
N LYS A 168 5.02 -3.68 10.96
CA LYS A 168 5.70 -4.88 11.48
C LYS A 168 4.80 -5.80 12.31
N THR A 169 3.58 -5.38 12.61
CA THR A 169 2.61 -6.18 13.36
C THR A 169 1.34 -6.34 12.53
N LEU A 170 0.76 -7.55 12.50
CA LEU A 170 -0.56 -7.77 11.92
C LEU A 170 -1.54 -8.14 13.02
N ASN A 171 -2.60 -7.35 13.13
CA ASN A 171 -3.71 -7.66 14.03
C ASN A 171 -4.89 -8.05 13.16
N ARG A 172 -5.49 -9.20 13.49
CA ARG A 172 -6.66 -9.70 12.79
C ARG A 172 -7.87 -9.46 13.69
N PHE A 173 -8.90 -8.87 13.10
CA PHE A 173 -10.23 -8.75 13.68
C PHE A 173 -11.16 -9.73 12.97
#